data_AF-A0A9D6IXK6-F1
#
_entry.id   AF-A0A9D6IXK6-F1
#
_cell.length_a   1.000
_cell.length_b   1.000
_cell.length_c   1.000
_cell.angle_alpha   90.00
_cell.angle_beta   90.00
_cell.angle_gamma   90.00
#
_symmetry.space_group_name_H-M   'P 1'
#
loop_
_entity.id
_entity.type
_entity.pdbx_description
1 polymer ?
#
loop_
_entity_poly.entity_id
_entity_poly.type
_entity_poly.pdbx_seq_one_letter_code
_entity_poly.pdbx_strand_id
1 'polypeptide(L)'
;MKRWIRPFSGRLRPGRWSYALVAAVAVSLVASCLRQPTETSAALGQKVSLAPGQAVSIQGERLSIRFVEVVTDSRCPTGVNCIRAGEVSTLVDITFRDSSHRQVFTQPGSAQGKAGFEDYEITFEVQPYPQAAKQISKEDYRLTLEVNKKAPLKGGILATFQVVDEKYSVFITNKETIEQVFAVQRGESLATIPSGRVIRGPVPHNQPWSWHIDSEEVGMAEATIELCDGKPSHVETNLDYWVDTVRFFCPWSAKLDRVQDFR
;
A
#
# COMPACT_ATOMS: atom_id res chain seq x y z
N MET A 1 67.39 59.41 42.80
CA MET A 1 68.14 59.67 44.05
C MET A 1 67.95 58.49 44.99
N LYS A 2 69.07 57.98 45.55
CA LYS A 2 69.23 57.01 46.69
C LYS A 2 68.80 55.55 46.40
N ARG A 3 69.74 54.61 46.18
CA ARG A 3 70.54 53.80 47.16
C ARG A 3 69.63 52.88 48.00
N TRP A 4 69.88 51.61 48.31
CA TRP A 4 71.03 50.70 48.18
C TRP A 4 70.59 49.28 48.64
N ILE A 5 71.11 48.22 48.02
CA ILE A 5 71.71 47.01 48.63
C ILE A 5 70.85 46.02 49.45
N ARG A 6 70.85 44.74 49.03
CA ARG A 6 71.66 43.67 49.66
C ARG A 6 71.91 42.45 48.74
N PRO A 7 73.00 41.70 48.98
CA PRO A 7 73.60 40.72 48.07
C PRO A 7 73.31 39.27 48.51
N PHE A 8 73.62 38.27 47.67
CA PHE A 8 74.51 37.16 48.02
C PHE A 8 74.62 36.14 46.88
N SER A 9 75.87 35.82 46.55
CA SER A 9 76.26 34.68 45.73
C SER A 9 76.24 33.39 46.57
N GLY A 10 75.64 32.32 46.05
CA GLY A 10 75.70 30.98 46.63
C GLY A 10 75.77 29.92 45.54
N ARG A 11 76.96 29.35 45.36
CA ARG A 11 77.30 28.26 44.43
C ARG A 11 76.96 26.92 45.09
N LEU A 12 76.13 26.06 44.51
CA LEU A 12 76.07 24.64 44.86
C LEU A 12 75.79 23.74 43.63
N ARG A 13 76.41 22.57 43.69
CA ARG A 13 76.70 21.56 42.65
C ARG A 13 75.53 20.61 42.37
N PRO A 14 75.61 19.78 41.30
CA PRO A 14 74.46 19.07 40.74
C PRO A 14 74.13 17.78 41.48
N GLY A 15 72.84 17.50 41.63
CA GLY A 15 72.28 16.23 42.10
C GLY A 15 71.22 15.74 41.12
N ARG A 16 71.43 14.51 40.64
CA ARG A 16 70.53 13.73 39.77
C ARG A 16 69.17 13.48 40.45
N TRP A 17 68.19 13.04 39.64
CA TRP A 17 66.83 12.51 39.95
C TRP A 17 65.76 13.46 39.42
N SER A 18 64.70 13.07 38.71
CA SER A 18 64.27 11.80 38.12
C SER A 18 63.30 12.14 36.98
N TYR A 19 63.16 11.20 36.06
CA TYR A 19 62.33 11.22 34.87
C TYR A 19 60.88 11.68 35.11
N ALA A 20 60.41 12.62 34.28
CA ALA A 20 58.98 12.82 34.02
C ALA A 20 58.79 12.96 32.50
N LEU A 21 58.71 11.83 31.82
CA LEU A 21 58.19 11.71 30.46
C LEU A 21 56.68 11.97 30.51
N VAL A 22 56.26 13.19 30.20
CA VAL A 22 54.85 13.47 29.89
C VAL A 22 54.60 13.02 28.46
N ALA A 23 54.12 11.78 28.31
CA ALA A 23 53.63 11.27 27.04
C ALA A 23 52.30 11.96 26.71
N ALA A 24 52.34 12.90 25.75
CA ALA A 24 51.14 13.46 25.14
C ALA A 24 50.46 12.39 24.28
N VAL A 25 49.48 11.69 24.83
CA VAL A 25 48.60 10.81 24.07
C VAL A 25 47.58 11.69 23.34
N ALA A 26 47.81 11.89 22.05
CA ALA A 26 46.82 12.48 21.15
C ALA A 26 45.68 11.46 20.95
N VAL A 27 44.57 11.67 21.66
CA VAL A 27 43.34 10.91 21.48
C VAL A 27 42.68 11.40 20.19
N SER A 28 42.92 10.69 19.09
CA SER A 28 42.24 10.92 17.82
C SER A 28 40.77 10.54 17.95
N LEU A 29 39.91 11.56 18.07
CA LEU A 29 38.45 11.42 17.97
C LEU A 29 38.10 10.97 16.53
N VAL A 30 37.96 9.66 16.33
CA VAL A 30 37.28 9.13 15.15
C VAL A 30 35.81 9.53 15.26
N ALA A 31 35.45 10.62 14.59
CA ALA A 31 34.06 10.97 14.32
C ALA A 31 33.51 9.92 13.34
N SER A 32 33.05 8.80 13.89
CA SER A 32 32.19 7.88 13.17
C SER A 32 30.90 8.63 12.86
N CYS A 33 30.79 9.17 11.64
CA CYS A 33 29.51 9.57 11.09
C CYS A 33 28.61 8.32 11.08
N LEU A 34 27.80 8.15 12.12
CA LEU A 34 26.62 7.30 12.06
C LEU A 34 25.77 7.84 10.90
N ARG A 35 25.85 7.15 9.77
CA ARG A 35 25.03 7.41 8.60
C ARG A 35 23.60 7.05 9.02
N GLN A 36 22.85 8.06 9.48
CA GLN A 36 21.43 7.90 9.77
C GLN A 36 20.78 7.30 8.54
N PRO A 37 19.91 6.28 8.69
CA PRO A 37 19.21 5.70 7.55
C PRO A 37 18.48 6.85 6.85
N THR A 38 18.84 7.09 5.59
CA THR A 38 18.21 8.10 4.76
C THR A 38 16.72 7.79 4.75
N GLU A 39 15.91 8.60 5.42
CA GLU A 39 14.46 8.50 5.32
C GLU A 39 14.09 8.91 3.89
N THR A 40 13.96 7.91 3.03
CA THR A 40 13.52 8.12 1.66
C THR A 40 12.08 8.60 1.74
N SER A 41 11.79 9.77 1.15
CA SER A 41 10.42 10.28 1.03
C SER A 41 10.05 10.41 -0.44
N ALA A 42 8.80 10.12 -0.79
CA ALA A 42 8.28 10.26 -2.16
C ALA A 42 6.88 10.89 -2.13
N ALA A 43 6.56 11.70 -3.15
CA ALA A 43 5.19 12.18 -3.33
C ALA A 43 4.27 11.07 -3.88
N LEU A 44 2.95 11.24 -3.76
CA LEU A 44 2.00 10.38 -4.48
C LEU A 44 2.25 10.44 -5.99
N GLY A 45 2.12 9.29 -6.67
CA GLY A 45 2.41 9.12 -8.09
C GLY A 45 3.90 9.12 -8.44
N GLN A 46 4.80 9.32 -7.48
CA GLN A 46 6.24 9.26 -7.72
C GLN A 46 6.76 7.83 -7.56
N LYS A 47 7.51 7.36 -8.56
CA LYS A 47 8.23 6.09 -8.47
C LYS A 47 9.41 6.17 -7.52
N VAL A 48 9.54 5.19 -6.64
CA VAL A 48 10.64 5.06 -5.67
C VAL A 48 11.16 3.64 -5.67
N SER A 49 12.49 3.47 -5.70
CA SER A 49 13.13 2.14 -5.69
C SER A 49 13.76 1.87 -4.33
N LEU A 50 13.39 0.74 -3.72
CA LEU A 50 13.85 0.33 -2.40
C LEU A 50 14.72 -0.92 -2.49
N ALA A 51 15.85 -0.94 -1.78
CA ALA A 51 16.57 -2.17 -1.46
C ALA A 51 15.92 -2.89 -0.26
N PRO A 52 16.18 -4.20 -0.04
CA PRO A 52 15.70 -4.90 1.15
C PRO A 52 16.10 -4.17 2.43
N GLY A 53 15.15 -4.09 3.37
CA GLY A 53 15.26 -3.34 4.61
C GLY A 53 14.98 -1.83 4.50
N GLN A 54 15.00 -1.24 3.29
CA GLN A 54 14.69 0.18 3.12
C GLN A 54 13.19 0.45 3.17
N ALA A 55 12.85 1.67 3.61
CA ALA A 55 11.49 2.17 3.66
C ALA A 55 11.37 3.50 2.91
N VAL A 56 10.16 3.77 2.43
CA VAL A 56 9.74 5.08 1.92
C VAL A 56 8.60 5.63 2.77
N SER A 57 8.62 6.92 3.06
CA SER A 57 7.48 7.65 3.63
C SER A 57 6.79 8.47 2.52
N ILE A 58 5.47 8.38 2.42
CA ILE A 58 4.71 9.10 1.39
C ILE A 58 4.39 10.51 1.90
N GLN A 59 4.89 11.52 1.19
CA GLN A 59 4.77 12.93 1.59
C GLN A 59 3.30 13.35 1.68
N GLY A 60 2.94 14.03 2.78
CA GLY A 60 1.57 14.47 3.04
C GLY A 60 0.61 13.37 3.52
N GLU A 61 1.09 12.13 3.61
CA GLU A 61 0.31 10.98 4.06
C GLU A 61 0.91 10.40 5.35
N ARG A 62 0.07 9.80 6.20
CA ARG A 62 0.57 9.01 7.35
C ARG A 62 0.84 7.57 6.91
N LEU A 63 1.62 7.40 5.84
CA LEU A 63 1.88 6.11 5.20
C LEU A 63 3.38 5.92 4.97
N SER A 64 3.90 4.78 5.40
CA SER A 64 5.25 4.32 5.08
C SER A 64 5.25 2.86 4.62
N ILE A 65 6.07 2.54 3.63
CA ILE A 65 6.19 1.19 3.07
C ILE A 65 7.64 0.74 3.16
N ARG A 66 7.90 -0.41 3.78
CA ARG A 66 9.21 -1.05 3.89
C ARG A 66 9.26 -2.32 3.06
N PHE A 67 10.22 -2.39 2.16
CA PHE A 67 10.55 -3.64 1.47
C PHE A 67 11.36 -4.52 2.41
N VAL A 68 10.82 -5.66 2.85
CA VAL A 68 11.50 -6.56 3.79
C VAL A 68 12.47 -7.46 3.02
N GLU A 69 11.94 -8.34 2.17
CA GLU A 69 12.74 -9.24 1.32
C GLU A 69 11.91 -9.84 0.18
N VAL A 70 12.58 -10.51 -0.76
CA VAL A 70 11.92 -11.42 -1.72
C VAL A 70 11.68 -12.76 -1.03
N VAL A 71 10.43 -13.21 -1.03
CA VAL A 71 10.02 -14.51 -0.47
C VAL A 71 10.26 -15.63 -1.47
N THR A 72 9.80 -15.43 -2.70
CA THR A 72 9.98 -16.38 -3.81
C THR A 72 10.13 -15.63 -5.13
N ASP A 73 10.99 -16.14 -6.02
CA ASP A 73 11.10 -15.67 -7.40
C ASP A 73 11.12 -16.88 -8.33
N SER A 74 10.00 -17.08 -9.03
CA SER A 74 9.78 -18.18 -9.96
C SER A 74 9.56 -17.69 -11.39
N ARG A 75 9.85 -16.40 -11.65
CA ARG A 75 9.68 -15.80 -12.96
C ARG A 75 10.54 -16.54 -13.99
N CYS A 76 9.97 -16.78 -15.16
CA CYS A 76 10.67 -17.48 -16.24
C CYS A 76 11.90 -16.66 -16.67
N PRO A 77 13.13 -17.16 -16.47
CA PRO A 77 14.32 -16.37 -16.77
C PRO A 77 14.42 -15.98 -18.24
N THR A 78 15.00 -14.82 -18.53
CA THR A 78 15.27 -14.41 -19.91
C THR A 78 16.17 -15.46 -20.60
N GLY A 79 15.80 -15.82 -21.83
CA GLY A 79 16.51 -16.85 -22.61
C GLY A 79 16.04 -18.28 -22.35
N VAL A 80 15.00 -18.48 -21.54
CA VAL A 80 14.38 -19.78 -21.28
C VAL A 80 12.97 -19.82 -21.88
N ASN A 81 12.59 -20.95 -22.46
CA ASN A 81 11.23 -21.18 -22.93
C ASN A 81 10.41 -21.91 -21.86
N CYS A 82 9.65 -21.18 -21.05
CA CYS A 82 8.80 -21.77 -20.01
C CYS A 82 7.36 -21.96 -20.48
N ILE A 83 6.67 -22.93 -19.89
CA ILE A 83 5.22 -23.15 -20.11
C ILE A 83 4.38 -22.01 -19.49
N ARG A 84 4.86 -21.43 -18.38
CA ARG A 84 4.22 -20.29 -17.68
C ARG A 84 5.26 -19.22 -17.35
N ALA A 85 4.85 -17.95 -17.32
CA ALA A 85 5.73 -16.82 -17.00
C ALA A 85 6.21 -16.82 -15.54
N GLY A 86 5.52 -17.53 -14.64
CA GLY A 86 5.82 -17.55 -13.21
C GLY A 86 5.53 -16.20 -12.55
N GLU A 87 6.06 -16.01 -11.34
CA GLU A 87 5.81 -14.82 -10.52
C GLU A 87 6.90 -14.62 -9.47
N VAL A 88 6.95 -13.42 -8.91
CA VAL A 88 7.79 -13.06 -7.77
C VAL A 88 6.93 -12.51 -6.66
N SER A 89 7.18 -12.97 -5.43
CA SER A 89 6.49 -12.53 -4.23
C SER A 89 7.47 -11.87 -3.26
N THR A 90 7.13 -10.68 -2.78
CA THR A 90 7.93 -9.91 -1.81
C THR A 90 7.16 -9.67 -0.53
N LEU A 91 7.87 -9.65 0.59
CA LEU A 91 7.32 -9.30 1.88
C LEU A 91 7.49 -7.81 2.12
N VAL A 92 6.40 -7.14 2.50
CA VAL A 92 6.34 -5.70 2.70
C VAL A 92 5.66 -5.40 4.04
N ASP A 93 6.25 -4.48 4.80
CA ASP A 93 5.61 -3.91 5.99
C ASP A 93 5.08 -2.52 5.64
N ILE A 94 3.78 -2.32 5.81
CA ILE A 94 3.06 -1.06 5.58
C ILE A 94 2.69 -0.47 6.94
N THR A 95 3.26 0.68 7.27
CA THR A 95 2.86 1.46 8.45
C THR A 95 1.89 2.53 8.02
N PHE A 96 0.66 2.49 8.54
CA PHE A 96 -0.36 3.48 8.28
C PHE A 96 -0.87 4.06 9.60
N ARG A 97 -0.80 5.38 9.71
CA ARG A 97 -0.98 6.12 10.96
C ARG A 97 -0.02 5.57 12.02
N ASP A 98 -0.55 4.79 12.95
CA ASP A 98 0.19 4.23 14.09
C ASP A 98 0.11 2.68 14.11
N SER A 99 -0.41 2.07 13.03
CA SER A 99 -0.55 0.61 12.88
C SER A 99 0.40 0.07 11.80
N SER A 100 0.99 -1.10 12.07
CA SER A 100 1.87 -1.80 11.12
C SER A 100 1.18 -3.06 10.59
N HIS A 101 1.17 -3.20 9.27
CA HIS A 101 0.52 -4.29 8.54
C HIS A 101 1.57 -5.00 7.68
N ARG A 102 1.60 -6.32 7.74
CA ARG A 102 2.50 -7.13 6.92
C ARG A 102 1.72 -7.73 5.75
N GLN A 103 2.20 -7.54 4.54
CA GLN A 103 1.54 -7.99 3.31
C GLN A 103 2.55 -8.62 2.35
N VAL A 104 2.07 -9.59 1.55
CA VAL A 104 2.83 -10.17 0.44
C VAL A 104 2.39 -9.48 -0.85
N PHE A 105 3.36 -8.92 -1.58
CA PHE A 105 3.16 -8.32 -2.89
C PHE A 105 3.59 -9.33 -3.96
N THR A 106 2.64 -9.76 -4.79
CA THR A 106 2.89 -10.74 -5.86
C THR A 106 2.83 -10.06 -7.22
N GLN A 107 3.91 -10.19 -7.99
CA GLN A 107 4.01 -9.70 -9.36
C GLN A 107 4.09 -10.88 -10.35
N PRO A 108 3.17 -10.95 -11.32
CA PRO A 108 3.29 -11.89 -12.44
C PRO A 108 4.55 -11.61 -13.28
N GLY A 109 5.22 -12.65 -13.77
CA GLY A 109 6.41 -12.51 -14.62
C GLY A 109 6.17 -11.81 -15.96
N SER A 110 4.91 -11.63 -16.36
CA SER A 110 4.49 -11.00 -17.62
C SER A 110 4.04 -9.54 -17.50
N ALA A 111 3.93 -9.00 -16.28
CA ALA A 111 3.35 -7.67 -16.05
C ALA A 111 3.92 -7.01 -14.79
N GLN A 112 3.51 -5.77 -14.53
CA GLN A 112 3.74 -5.11 -13.24
C GLN A 112 2.81 -5.68 -12.18
N GLY A 113 3.26 -5.66 -10.93
CA GLY A 113 2.45 -5.99 -9.78
C GLY A 113 1.51 -4.85 -9.39
N LYS A 114 0.37 -5.20 -8.81
CA LYS A 114 -0.58 -4.25 -8.23
C LYS A 114 -1.04 -4.76 -6.87
N ALA A 115 -1.13 -3.86 -5.89
CA ALA A 115 -1.66 -4.14 -4.57
C ALA A 115 -2.53 -2.96 -4.11
N GLY A 116 -3.55 -3.26 -3.31
CA GLY A 116 -4.36 -2.25 -2.63
C GLY A 116 -4.06 -2.23 -1.14
N PHE A 117 -4.08 -1.04 -0.55
CA PHE A 117 -4.03 -0.85 0.90
C PHE A 117 -4.86 0.39 1.27
N GLU A 118 -5.92 0.24 2.07
CA GLU A 118 -6.83 1.35 2.42
C GLU A 118 -7.27 2.15 1.18
N ASP A 119 -7.07 3.48 1.18
CA ASP A 119 -7.37 4.40 0.09
C ASP A 119 -6.25 4.48 -0.98
N TYR A 120 -5.27 3.57 -0.95
CA TYR A 120 -4.12 3.59 -1.86
C TYR A 120 -4.14 2.41 -2.84
N GLU A 121 -3.78 2.70 -4.08
CA GLU A 121 -3.35 1.73 -5.08
C GLU A 121 -1.84 1.83 -5.23
N ILE A 122 -1.18 0.68 -5.16
CA ILE A 122 0.27 0.56 -5.21
C ILE A 122 0.61 -0.27 -6.44
N THR A 123 1.24 0.34 -7.44
CA THR A 123 1.83 -0.38 -8.56
C THR A 123 3.30 -0.62 -8.26
N PHE A 124 3.81 -1.79 -8.65
CA PHE A 124 5.17 -2.15 -8.31
C PHE A 124 5.85 -3.05 -9.33
N GLU A 125 7.18 -3.01 -9.31
CA GLU A 125 8.05 -3.83 -10.13
C GLU A 125 9.28 -4.29 -9.34
N VAL A 126 9.57 -5.57 -9.40
CA VAL A 126 10.74 -6.19 -8.77
C VAL A 126 11.84 -6.37 -9.79
N GLN A 127 13.00 -5.79 -9.51
CA GLN A 127 14.20 -5.89 -10.34
C GLN A 127 15.36 -6.51 -9.54
N PRO A 128 16.36 -7.12 -10.20
CA PRO A 128 16.41 -7.42 -11.63
C PRO A 128 15.43 -8.55 -12.00
N TYR A 129 15.16 -8.69 -13.30
CA TYR A 129 14.47 -9.86 -13.85
C TYR A 129 15.48 -11.03 -13.98
N PRO A 130 15.11 -12.28 -13.66
CA PRO A 130 16.04 -13.41 -13.68
C PRO A 130 16.58 -13.71 -15.08
N GLN A 131 17.84 -14.14 -15.15
CA GLN A 131 18.53 -14.58 -16.36
C GLN A 131 19.11 -15.96 -16.12
N ALA A 132 19.02 -16.88 -17.10
CA ALA A 132 19.33 -18.30 -16.91
C ALA A 132 20.73 -18.59 -16.33
N ALA A 133 21.72 -17.76 -16.64
CA ALA A 133 23.11 -17.94 -16.24
C ALA A 133 23.54 -17.04 -15.06
N LYS A 134 22.63 -16.25 -14.48
CA LYS A 134 22.96 -15.27 -13.44
C LYS A 134 22.18 -15.54 -12.16
N GLN A 135 22.91 -15.84 -11.09
CA GLN A 135 22.36 -15.87 -9.75
C GLN A 135 22.13 -14.44 -9.26
N ILE A 136 20.95 -14.18 -8.70
CA ILE A 136 20.60 -12.89 -8.07
C ILE A 136 20.81 -13.05 -6.57
N SER A 137 21.61 -12.18 -5.95
CA SER A 137 21.74 -12.17 -4.49
C SER A 137 20.54 -11.47 -3.86
N LYS A 138 20.19 -11.81 -2.61
CA LYS A 138 19.03 -11.21 -1.93
C LYS A 138 19.13 -9.69 -1.86
N GLU A 139 20.34 -9.15 -1.70
CA GLU A 139 20.60 -7.72 -1.55
C GLU A 139 20.56 -6.94 -2.88
N ASP A 140 20.59 -7.66 -4.01
CA ASP A 140 20.54 -7.05 -5.35
C ASP A 140 19.11 -6.69 -5.76
N TYR A 141 18.12 -7.29 -5.11
CA TYR A 141 16.72 -7.00 -5.43
C TYR A 141 16.37 -5.55 -5.15
N ARG A 142 15.52 -4.99 -6.00
CA ARG A 142 14.95 -3.66 -5.86
C ARG A 142 13.44 -3.76 -6.06
N LEU A 143 12.68 -3.25 -5.11
CA LEU A 143 11.24 -3.08 -5.23
C LEU A 143 10.98 -1.62 -5.61
N THR A 144 10.60 -1.40 -6.86
CA THR A 144 10.18 -0.08 -7.34
C THR A 144 8.67 0.05 -7.14
N LEU A 145 8.25 1.03 -6.37
CA LEU A 145 6.85 1.29 -6.01
C LEU A 145 6.39 2.62 -6.60
N GLU A 146 5.12 2.72 -6.95
CA GLU A 146 4.40 3.97 -7.16
C GLU A 146 3.10 3.90 -6.36
N VAL A 147 2.92 4.84 -5.44
CA VAL A 147 1.74 4.89 -4.57
C VAL A 147 0.83 5.99 -5.06
N ASN A 148 -0.40 5.64 -5.42
CA ASN A 148 -1.45 6.57 -5.81
C ASN A 148 -2.62 6.45 -4.83
N LYS A 149 -3.39 7.54 -4.66
CA LYS A 149 -4.71 7.39 -4.04
C LYS A 149 -5.65 6.74 -5.04
N LYS A 150 -6.43 5.77 -4.57
CA LYS A 150 -7.63 5.34 -5.26
C LYS A 150 -8.47 6.59 -5.52
N ALA A 151 -9.01 6.73 -6.73
CA ALA A 151 -9.83 7.87 -7.05
C ALA A 151 -10.95 7.99 -5.99
N PRO A 152 -11.08 9.13 -5.30
CA PRO A 152 -12.12 9.29 -4.31
C PRO A 152 -13.47 9.20 -5.00
N LEU A 153 -14.40 8.49 -4.38
CA LEU A 153 -15.80 8.53 -4.79
C LEU A 153 -16.26 10.00 -4.76
N LYS A 154 -16.82 10.48 -5.87
CA LYS A 154 -17.27 11.87 -6.01
C LYS A 154 -18.49 11.94 -6.93
N GLY A 155 -19.44 12.82 -6.60
CA GLY A 155 -20.59 13.10 -7.44
C GLY A 155 -21.70 12.06 -7.34
N GLY A 156 -21.69 11.24 -6.29
CA GLY A 156 -22.66 10.15 -6.10
C GLY A 156 -22.80 9.75 -4.65
N ILE A 157 -23.50 8.64 -4.40
CA ILE A 157 -23.63 8.04 -3.07
C ILE A 157 -23.05 6.63 -3.08
N LEU A 158 -22.53 6.17 -1.95
CA LEU A 158 -22.19 4.76 -1.73
C LEU A 158 -23.28 4.12 -0.89
N ALA A 159 -24.09 3.25 -1.51
CA ALA A 159 -25.13 2.48 -0.86
C ALA A 159 -24.62 1.07 -0.55
N THR A 160 -24.64 0.66 0.71
CA THR A 160 -24.34 -0.71 1.16
C THR A 160 -25.64 -1.46 1.38
N PHE A 161 -25.74 -2.66 0.82
CA PHE A 161 -26.88 -3.55 0.94
C PHE A 161 -26.48 -4.84 1.66
N GLN A 162 -27.33 -5.28 2.60
CA GLN A 162 -27.27 -6.59 3.22
C GLN A 162 -28.13 -7.56 2.41
N VAL A 163 -27.57 -8.69 2.01
CA VAL A 163 -28.25 -9.78 1.28
C VAL A 163 -28.06 -11.06 2.07
N VAL A 164 -29.09 -11.52 2.78
CA VAL A 164 -29.01 -12.62 3.76
C VAL A 164 -27.92 -12.36 4.80
N ASP A 165 -26.75 -12.99 4.68
CA ASP A 165 -25.58 -12.92 5.55
C ASP A 165 -24.37 -12.21 4.91
N GLU A 166 -24.53 -11.71 3.67
CA GLU A 166 -23.48 -11.06 2.89
C GLU A 166 -23.76 -9.56 2.69
N LYS A 167 -22.71 -8.77 2.44
CA LYS A 167 -22.83 -7.36 2.10
C LYS A 167 -22.13 -7.07 0.78
N TYR A 168 -22.70 -6.15 0.02
CA TYR A 168 -22.04 -5.53 -1.12
C TYR A 168 -22.39 -4.04 -1.13
N SER A 169 -21.56 -3.22 -1.78
CA SER A 169 -21.81 -1.79 -1.91
C SER A 169 -21.77 -1.36 -3.37
N VAL A 170 -22.66 -0.43 -3.71
CA VAL A 170 -22.77 0.16 -5.04
C VAL A 170 -22.50 1.65 -4.92
N PHE A 171 -21.54 2.15 -5.68
CA PHE A 171 -21.40 3.58 -5.89
C PHE A 171 -22.36 4.01 -6.99
N ILE A 172 -23.30 4.90 -6.68
CA ILE A 172 -24.40 5.31 -7.56
C ILE A 172 -24.21 6.78 -7.90
N THR A 173 -24.13 7.08 -9.19
CA THR A 173 -23.98 8.45 -9.72
C THR A 173 -25.20 8.92 -10.51
N ASN A 174 -26.08 7.99 -10.93
CA ASN A 174 -27.37 8.32 -11.53
C ASN A 174 -28.30 9.00 -10.50
N LYS A 175 -28.75 10.23 -10.84
CA LYS A 175 -29.59 11.07 -9.98
C LYS A 175 -30.93 10.43 -9.59
N GLU A 176 -31.59 9.75 -10.52
CA GLU A 176 -32.88 9.10 -10.27
C GLU A 176 -32.73 8.01 -9.21
N THR A 177 -31.73 7.15 -9.36
CA THR A 177 -31.48 6.06 -8.41
C THR A 177 -31.02 6.59 -7.05
N ILE A 178 -30.26 7.68 -7.01
CA ILE A 178 -29.91 8.36 -5.76
C ILE A 178 -31.19 8.77 -5.01
N GLU A 179 -32.17 9.38 -5.69
CA GLU A 179 -33.45 9.75 -5.09
C GLU A 179 -34.25 8.53 -4.62
N GLN A 180 -34.29 7.45 -5.41
CA GLN A 180 -34.95 6.19 -5.04
C GLN A 180 -34.33 5.57 -3.78
N VAL A 181 -33.00 5.53 -3.67
CA VAL A 181 -32.30 5.01 -2.48
C VAL A 181 -32.63 5.83 -1.24
N PHE A 182 -32.65 7.16 -1.34
CA PHE A 182 -33.05 8.00 -0.22
C PHE A 182 -34.53 7.85 0.14
N ALA A 183 -35.42 7.62 -0.82
CA ALA A 183 -36.82 7.30 -0.55
C ALA A 183 -36.97 5.97 0.20
N VAL A 184 -36.22 4.93 -0.18
CA VAL A 184 -36.14 3.67 0.57
C VAL A 184 -35.60 3.90 1.97
N GLN A 185 -34.54 4.70 2.13
CA GLN A 185 -33.96 5.02 3.45
C GLN A 185 -34.96 5.71 4.39
N ARG A 186 -35.84 6.56 3.85
CA ARG A 186 -36.91 7.24 4.61
C ARG A 186 -38.15 6.37 4.82
N GLY A 187 -38.21 5.17 4.26
CA GLY A 187 -39.39 4.29 4.30
C GLY A 187 -40.55 4.77 3.43
N GLU A 188 -40.28 5.62 2.43
CA GLU A 188 -41.27 6.21 1.52
C GLU A 188 -41.47 5.38 0.24
N SER A 189 -40.62 4.39 -0.01
CA SER A 189 -40.64 3.56 -1.22
C SER A 189 -40.63 2.08 -0.88
N LEU A 190 -41.44 1.29 -1.59
CA LEU A 190 -41.45 -0.17 -1.53
C LEU A 190 -40.43 -0.80 -2.49
N ALA A 191 -39.85 0.00 -3.39
CA ALA A 191 -38.84 -0.44 -4.36
C ALA A 191 -37.51 -0.69 -3.64
N THR A 192 -37.41 -1.80 -2.91
CA THR A 192 -36.28 -2.08 -2.02
C THR A 192 -35.19 -2.94 -2.65
N ILE A 193 -35.46 -3.52 -3.83
CA ILE A 193 -34.55 -4.43 -4.53
C ILE A 193 -33.60 -3.58 -5.41
N PRO A 194 -32.30 -3.46 -5.08
CA PRO A 194 -31.33 -2.88 -6.01
C PRO A 194 -31.19 -3.82 -7.22
N SER A 195 -31.25 -3.27 -8.43
CA SER A 195 -31.08 -4.01 -9.67
C SER A 195 -30.12 -3.25 -10.57
N GLY A 196 -28.97 -3.84 -10.87
CA GLY A 196 -27.95 -3.15 -11.67
C GLY A 196 -27.05 -4.07 -12.47
N ARG A 197 -26.38 -3.49 -13.48
CA ARG A 197 -25.49 -4.21 -14.38
C ARG A 197 -24.21 -4.64 -13.65
N VAL A 198 -23.84 -5.91 -13.78
CA VAL A 198 -22.62 -6.47 -13.19
C VAL A 198 -21.42 -6.17 -14.09
N ILE A 199 -20.36 -5.63 -13.49
CA ILE A 199 -19.10 -5.29 -14.13
C ILE A 199 -17.98 -6.14 -13.52
N ARG A 200 -17.15 -6.71 -14.40
CA ARG A 200 -15.94 -7.43 -14.01
C ARG A 200 -14.89 -6.46 -13.46
N GLY A 201 -14.27 -6.84 -12.36
CA GLY A 201 -13.15 -6.11 -11.77
C GLY A 201 -13.44 -5.66 -10.34
N PRO A 202 -12.53 -5.90 -9.39
CA PRO A 202 -12.70 -5.42 -8.02
C PRO A 202 -12.61 -3.90 -7.98
N VAL A 203 -13.44 -3.29 -7.13
CA VAL A 203 -13.32 -1.88 -6.76
C VAL A 203 -13.14 -1.75 -5.26
N PRO A 204 -12.48 -0.67 -4.79
CA PRO A 204 -12.19 -0.51 -3.36
C PRO A 204 -13.44 -0.48 -2.46
N HIS A 205 -14.54 0.08 -2.96
CA HIS A 205 -15.77 0.26 -2.18
C HIS A 205 -16.65 -1.00 -2.13
N ASN A 206 -16.37 -2.02 -2.95
CA ASN A 206 -17.13 -3.26 -3.02
C ASN A 206 -16.29 -4.50 -2.66
N GLN A 207 -15.25 -4.32 -1.84
CA GLN A 207 -14.48 -5.46 -1.33
C GLN A 207 -15.36 -6.37 -0.45
N PRO A 208 -15.14 -7.70 -0.45
CA PRO A 208 -14.02 -8.43 -1.08
C PRO A 208 -14.27 -8.86 -2.54
N TRP A 209 -15.37 -8.42 -3.16
CA TRP A 209 -15.83 -8.96 -4.44
C TRP A 209 -14.91 -8.58 -5.61
N SER A 210 -14.71 -9.51 -6.54
CA SER A 210 -13.93 -9.32 -7.77
C SER A 210 -14.72 -8.63 -8.89
N TRP A 211 -15.88 -8.08 -8.55
CA TRP A 211 -16.85 -7.44 -9.43
C TRP A 211 -17.52 -6.26 -8.72
N HIS A 212 -18.25 -5.45 -9.48
CA HIS A 212 -19.05 -4.35 -8.95
C HIS A 212 -20.29 -4.10 -9.82
N ILE A 213 -21.19 -3.27 -9.32
CA ILE A 213 -22.33 -2.78 -10.11
C ILE A 213 -21.94 -1.48 -10.80
N ASP A 214 -22.36 -1.31 -12.04
CA ASP A 214 -22.18 -0.07 -12.81
C ASP A 214 -22.84 1.13 -12.09
N SER A 215 -22.16 2.28 -12.05
CA SER A 215 -22.60 3.42 -11.26
C SER A 215 -23.76 4.21 -11.87
N GLU A 216 -23.99 4.05 -13.18
CA GLU A 216 -25.08 4.71 -13.92
C GLU A 216 -26.19 3.72 -14.28
N GLU A 217 -25.86 2.44 -14.49
CA GLU A 217 -26.81 1.37 -14.84
C GLU A 217 -27.27 0.56 -13.62
N VAL A 218 -27.89 1.25 -12.67
CA VAL A 218 -28.50 0.66 -11.47
C VAL A 218 -29.77 1.40 -11.11
N GLY A 219 -30.79 0.69 -10.64
CA GLY A 219 -32.07 1.23 -10.19
C GLY A 219 -32.62 0.46 -9.00
N MET A 220 -33.73 0.95 -8.44
CA MET A 220 -34.47 0.28 -7.36
C MET A 220 -35.79 -0.28 -7.90
N ALA A 221 -36.15 -1.50 -7.52
CA ALA A 221 -37.34 -2.19 -7.98
C ALA A 221 -38.17 -2.78 -6.82
N GLU A 222 -39.48 -2.90 -7.02
CA GLU A 222 -40.38 -3.60 -6.10
C GLU A 222 -40.40 -5.11 -6.36
N ALA A 223 -40.21 -5.50 -7.62
CA ALA A 223 -40.14 -6.88 -8.08
C ALA A 223 -39.23 -6.96 -9.32
N THR A 224 -38.54 -8.08 -9.49
CA THR A 224 -37.66 -8.36 -10.65
C THR A 224 -37.90 -9.78 -11.16
N ILE A 225 -37.17 -10.22 -12.19
CA ILE A 225 -37.24 -11.63 -12.62
C ILE A 225 -36.26 -12.46 -11.78
N GLU A 226 -36.58 -13.71 -11.48
CA GLU A 226 -35.75 -14.60 -10.64
C GLU A 226 -34.34 -14.85 -11.22
N LEU A 227 -34.14 -14.63 -12.52
CA LEU A 227 -32.86 -14.89 -13.19
C LEU A 227 -31.68 -14.09 -12.62
N CYS A 228 -31.93 -12.88 -12.10
CA CYS A 228 -30.89 -12.05 -11.50
C CYS A 228 -30.85 -12.09 -9.96
N ASP A 229 -31.67 -12.93 -9.33
CA ASP A 229 -31.70 -13.07 -7.87
C ASP A 229 -30.55 -13.97 -7.37
N GLY A 230 -30.02 -13.67 -6.19
CA GLY A 230 -28.96 -14.44 -5.57
C GLY A 230 -28.23 -13.70 -4.45
N LYS A 231 -27.16 -14.32 -3.95
CA LYS A 231 -26.22 -13.70 -3.02
C LYS A 231 -25.01 -13.14 -3.77
N PRO A 232 -24.31 -12.13 -3.24
CA PRO A 232 -23.03 -11.67 -3.79
C PRO A 232 -22.01 -12.79 -4.08
N SER A 233 -21.93 -13.82 -3.23
CA SER A 233 -21.07 -14.99 -3.42
C SER A 233 -21.46 -15.88 -4.60
N HIS A 234 -22.74 -15.89 -5.01
CA HIS A 234 -23.18 -16.57 -6.22
C HIS A 234 -22.61 -15.89 -7.46
N VAL A 235 -22.52 -14.54 -7.45
CA VAL A 235 -21.88 -13.76 -8.51
C VAL A 235 -20.39 -14.06 -8.54
N GLU A 236 -19.72 -14.06 -7.39
CA GLU A 236 -18.28 -14.35 -7.28
C GLU A 236 -17.92 -15.74 -7.79
N THR A 237 -18.72 -16.76 -7.44
CA THR A 237 -18.45 -18.16 -7.77
C THR A 237 -18.55 -18.45 -9.28
N ASN A 238 -19.33 -17.67 -10.02
CA ASN A 238 -19.53 -17.88 -11.47
C ASN A 238 -19.58 -16.55 -12.22
N LEU A 239 -18.55 -15.73 -12.04
CA LEU A 239 -18.53 -14.36 -12.53
C LEU A 239 -18.77 -14.23 -14.05
N ASP A 240 -18.24 -15.15 -14.85
CA ASP A 240 -18.43 -15.15 -16.31
C ASP A 240 -19.90 -15.29 -16.69
N TYR A 241 -20.62 -16.23 -16.07
CA TYR A 241 -22.05 -16.39 -16.31
C TYR A 241 -22.85 -15.14 -15.93
N TRP A 242 -22.54 -14.54 -14.77
CA TRP A 242 -23.23 -13.35 -14.30
C TRP A 242 -22.95 -12.12 -15.16
N VAL A 243 -21.71 -11.92 -15.61
CA VAL A 243 -21.34 -10.78 -16.46
C VAL A 243 -21.85 -10.95 -17.89
N ASP A 244 -21.68 -12.15 -18.46
CA ASP A 244 -21.89 -12.37 -19.90
C ASP A 244 -23.31 -12.87 -20.24
N THR A 245 -23.97 -13.58 -19.32
CA THR A 245 -25.30 -14.18 -19.56
C THR A 245 -26.41 -13.48 -18.78
N VAL A 246 -26.31 -13.41 -17.45
CA VAL A 246 -27.36 -12.78 -16.61
C VAL A 246 -27.36 -11.26 -16.75
N ARG A 247 -26.15 -10.68 -16.82
CA ARG A 247 -25.82 -9.25 -16.97
C ARG A 247 -26.24 -8.34 -15.82
N PHE A 248 -27.31 -8.68 -15.09
CA PHE A 248 -27.84 -7.90 -13.97
C PHE A 248 -27.81 -8.72 -12.67
N PHE A 249 -27.68 -8.03 -11.55
CA PHE A 249 -27.83 -8.60 -10.22
C PHE A 249 -28.92 -7.86 -9.48
N CYS A 250 -29.94 -8.60 -9.01
CA CYS A 250 -31.17 -8.06 -8.41
C CYS A 250 -31.58 -8.85 -7.16
N PRO A 251 -30.78 -8.83 -6.07
CA PRO A 251 -31.02 -9.64 -4.89
C PRO A 251 -32.35 -9.30 -4.20
N TRP A 252 -33.35 -10.19 -4.27
CA TRP A 252 -34.68 -10.00 -3.67
C TRP A 252 -34.64 -9.86 -2.15
N SER A 253 -33.66 -10.52 -1.52
CA SER A 253 -33.46 -10.47 -0.07
C SER A 253 -32.65 -9.25 0.40
N ALA A 254 -32.33 -8.32 -0.50
CA ALA A 254 -31.56 -7.13 -0.18
C ALA A 254 -32.30 -6.21 0.80
N LYS A 255 -31.53 -5.63 1.70
CA LYS A 255 -31.94 -4.56 2.60
C LYS A 255 -30.91 -3.45 2.56
N LEU A 256 -31.36 -2.21 2.44
CA LEU A 256 -30.49 -1.06 2.54
C LEU A 256 -29.91 -0.98 3.97
N ASP A 257 -28.59 -1.09 4.09
CA ASP A 257 -27.88 -1.11 5.37
C ASP A 257 -27.29 0.27 5.71
N ARG A 258 -26.65 0.93 4.73
CA ARG A 258 -26.00 2.23 4.92
C ARG A 258 -25.95 3.04 3.64
N VAL A 259 -26.07 4.36 3.75
CA VAL A 259 -25.85 5.32 2.66
C VAL A 259 -24.79 6.33 3.11
N GLN A 260 -23.81 6.60 2.24
CA GLN A 260 -22.79 7.63 2.42
C GLN A 260 -22.84 8.58 1.22
N ASP A 261 -22.90 9.89 1.46
CA ASP A 261 -23.05 10.91 0.41
C ASP A 261 -21.70 11.51 0.03
N PHE A 262 -21.36 11.48 -1.26
CA PHE A 262 -20.12 11.99 -1.85
C PHE A 262 -20.39 13.05 -2.95
N ARG A 263 -21.60 13.62 -3.00
CA ARG A 263 -21.98 14.66 -3.98
C ARG A 263 -21.40 16.03 -3.66
#